data_AF-A0A7I7SR88-F1
#
_entry.id   AF-A0A7I7SR88-F1
#
_cell.length_a   1.000
_cell.length_b   1.000
_cell.length_c   1.000
_cell.angle_alpha   90.00
_cell.angle_beta   90.00
_cell.angle_gamma   90.00
#
_symmetry.space_group_name_H-M   'P 1'
#
loop_
_entity.id
_entity.type
_entity.pdbx_description
1 polymer ?
#
loop_
_entity_poly.entity_id
_entity_poly.type
_entity_poly.pdbx_seq_one_letter_code
_entity_poly.pdbx_strand_id
1 'polypeptide(L)'
;MFSQAMVGYGAAVDPPHEVIDAVAPVSGRLLKLMPHAYIVMTSENVGVLVHLGLDTVALKGVGFCAHVAEGDTVIAGQTVITYDVPAVVAAGLNPVVPVVVMDEREPGNVVVGDSVAENAVIASGSALFTATK
;
A
#
# COMPACT_ATOMS: atom_id res chain seq x y z
N MET A 1 0.94 -13.22 7.78
CA MET A 1 1.73 -13.11 6.53
C MET A 1 2.55 -11.82 6.51
N PHE A 2 1.93 -10.65 6.55
CA PHE A 2 2.66 -9.36 6.57
C PHE A 2 3.51 -9.16 7.84
N SER A 3 2.97 -9.43 9.03
CA SER A 3 3.70 -9.30 10.31
C SER A 3 4.88 -10.27 10.49
N GLN A 4 5.00 -11.28 9.62
CA GLN A 4 6.10 -12.24 9.61
C GLN A 4 7.15 -11.91 8.54
N ALA A 5 7.05 -10.74 7.88
CA ALA A 5 7.91 -10.32 6.78
C ALA A 5 7.99 -11.32 5.60
N MET A 6 7.01 -12.23 5.47
CA MET A 6 7.02 -13.23 4.40
C MET A 6 6.83 -12.63 3.00
N VAL A 7 6.25 -11.43 2.92
CA VAL A 7 6.05 -10.68 1.66
C VAL A 7 7.21 -9.70 1.40
N GLY A 8 7.86 -9.25 2.47
CA GLY A 8 8.93 -8.27 2.47
C GLY A 8 8.83 -7.30 3.65
N TYR A 9 9.84 -6.44 3.79
CA TYR A 9 9.87 -5.37 4.81
C TYR A 9 9.23 -4.07 4.29
N GLY A 10 8.72 -3.26 5.21
CA GLY A 10 8.01 -2.02 4.89
C GLY A 10 7.36 -1.41 6.12
N ALA A 11 6.26 -0.69 5.90
CA ALA A 11 5.46 -0.05 6.94
C ALA A 11 3.97 -0.40 6.77
N ALA A 12 3.16 -0.08 7.77
CA ALA A 12 1.71 -0.15 7.67
C ALA A 12 1.12 1.22 8.05
N VAL A 13 0.03 1.58 7.39
CA VAL A 13 -0.70 2.83 7.62
C VAL A 13 -2.06 2.49 8.21
N ASP A 14 -2.42 3.12 9.32
CA ASP A 14 -3.80 3.12 9.83
C ASP A 14 -4.55 4.29 9.18
N PRO A 15 -5.45 4.04 8.21
CA PRO A 15 -6.11 5.11 7.49
C PRO A 15 -7.21 5.79 8.33
N PRO A 16 -7.57 7.05 8.03
CA PRO A 16 -8.78 7.63 8.62
C PRO A 16 -10.01 6.80 8.22
N HIS A 17 -11.01 6.74 9.10
CA HIS A 17 -12.25 6.00 8.89
C HIS A 17 -13.23 6.77 7.99
N GLU A 18 -12.80 7.06 6.77
CA GLU A 18 -13.56 7.73 5.72
C GLU A 18 -13.23 7.14 4.35
N VAL A 19 -13.92 7.58 3.30
CA VAL A 19 -13.58 7.18 1.93
C VAL A 19 -12.33 7.96 1.51
N ILE A 20 -11.25 7.24 1.20
CA ILE A 20 -9.95 7.84 0.85
C ILE A 20 -9.42 7.35 -0.50
N ASP A 21 -8.47 8.10 -1.06
CA ASP A 21 -7.73 7.67 -2.24
C ASP A 21 -6.40 7.00 -1.85
N ALA A 22 -6.26 5.74 -2.21
CA ALA A 22 -4.99 5.03 -2.17
C ALA A 22 -4.17 5.40 -3.41
N VAL A 23 -3.05 6.08 -3.17
CA VAL A 23 -2.17 6.63 -4.20
C VAL A 23 -0.94 5.75 -4.45
N ALA A 24 -0.37 5.83 -5.65
CA ALA A 24 0.84 5.13 -6.01
C ALA A 24 1.99 5.55 -5.07
N PRO A 25 2.63 4.61 -4.35
CA PRO A 25 3.67 4.93 -3.37
C PRO A 25 4.99 5.36 -4.04
N VAL A 26 5.20 4.95 -5.30
CA VAL A 26 6.37 5.26 -6.13
C VAL A 26 5.93 5.41 -7.58
N SER A 27 6.75 6.09 -8.38
CA SER A 27 6.56 6.11 -9.84
C SER A 27 7.02 4.79 -10.45
N GLY A 28 6.29 4.29 -11.44
CA GLY A 28 6.63 3.01 -12.06
C GLY A 28 5.48 2.41 -12.87
N ARG A 29 5.60 1.13 -13.18
CA ARG A 29 4.57 0.38 -13.90
C ARG A 29 3.73 -0.45 -12.94
N LEU A 30 2.40 -0.41 -13.08
CA LEU A 30 1.49 -1.31 -12.36
C LEU A 30 1.66 -2.74 -12.87
N LEU A 31 2.37 -3.56 -12.10
CA LEU A 31 2.60 -4.96 -12.43
C LEU A 31 1.36 -5.81 -12.18
N LYS A 32 0.63 -5.49 -11.11
CA LYS A 32 -0.57 -6.19 -10.69
C LYS A 32 -1.58 -5.20 -10.14
N LEU A 33 -2.84 -5.39 -10.52
CA LEU A 33 -3.95 -4.67 -9.94
C LEU A 33 -5.07 -5.64 -9.55
N MET A 34 -5.44 -5.60 -8.27
CA MET A 34 -6.58 -6.29 -7.68
C MET A 34 -7.45 -5.24 -6.98
N PRO A 35 -8.74 -5.50 -6.74
CA PRO A 35 -9.61 -4.50 -6.12
C PRO A 35 -9.08 -3.94 -4.79
N HIS A 36 -8.44 -4.77 -3.97
CA HIS A 36 -7.96 -4.40 -2.64
C HIS A 36 -6.43 -4.29 -2.55
N ALA A 37 -5.68 -4.45 -3.65
CA ALA A 37 -4.22 -4.43 -3.60
C ALA A 37 -3.59 -4.20 -4.98
N TYR A 38 -2.41 -3.59 -5.01
CA TYR A 38 -1.69 -3.33 -6.24
C TYR A 38 -0.17 -3.35 -6.03
N ILE A 39 0.56 -3.65 -7.10
CA ILE A 39 2.02 -3.71 -7.11
C ILE A 39 2.54 -2.71 -8.15
N VAL A 40 3.36 -1.76 -7.70
CA VAL A 40 4.09 -0.84 -8.58
C VAL A 40 5.54 -1.31 -8.70
N MET A 41 6.00 -1.54 -9.93
CA MET A 41 7.38 -1.88 -10.24
C MET A 41 8.13 -0.61 -10.65
N THR A 42 9.19 -0.27 -9.94
CA THR A 42 10.08 0.84 -10.32
C THR A 42 10.91 0.50 -11.56
N SER A 43 11.54 1.50 -12.17
CA SER A 43 12.51 1.30 -13.26
C SER A 43 13.74 0.47 -12.86
N GLU A 44 14.00 0.37 -11.56
CA GLU A 44 15.10 -0.42 -10.98
C GLU A 44 14.67 -1.86 -10.64
N ASN A 45 13.49 -2.29 -11.11
CA ASN A 45 12.90 -3.61 -10.84
C ASN A 45 12.66 -3.88 -9.34
N VAL A 46 12.34 -2.83 -8.58
CA VAL A 46 11.88 -2.95 -7.19
C VAL A 46 10.35 -2.95 -7.19
N GLY A 47 9.75 -4.03 -6.70
CA GLY A 47 8.30 -4.14 -6.55
C GLY A 47 7.85 -3.58 -5.20
N VAL A 48 6.90 -2.65 -5.21
CA VAL A 48 6.25 -2.13 -4.00
C VAL A 48 4.78 -2.55 -4.00
N LEU A 49 4.37 -3.31 -2.98
CA LEU A 49 3.01 -3.76 -2.78
C LEU A 49 2.28 -2.80 -1.82
N VAL A 50 1.08 -2.38 -2.21
CA VAL A 50 0.10 -1.76 -1.32
C VAL A 50 -1.09 -2.71 -1.17
N HIS A 51 -1.46 -3.04 0.06
CA HIS A 51 -2.58 -3.92 0.36
C HIS A 51 -3.59 -3.19 1.25
N LEU A 52 -4.80 -2.94 0.74
CA LEU A 52 -5.83 -2.13 1.42
C LEU A 52 -6.63 -3.00 2.40
N GLY A 53 -6.39 -2.81 3.69
CA GLY A 53 -6.96 -3.64 4.75
C GLY A 53 -6.33 -5.04 4.84
N LEU A 54 -6.65 -5.79 5.89
CA LEU A 54 -6.24 -7.19 6.05
C LEU A 54 -7.41 -8.12 5.74
N ASP A 55 -7.12 -9.22 5.04
CA ASP A 55 -8.10 -10.24 4.60
C ASP A 55 -9.26 -9.70 3.73
N THR A 56 -9.10 -8.50 3.16
CA THR A 56 -10.07 -7.79 2.32
C THR A 56 -10.31 -8.41 0.95
N VAL A 57 -9.51 -9.39 0.55
CA VAL A 57 -9.79 -10.26 -0.61
C VAL A 57 -11.18 -10.90 -0.51
N ALA A 58 -11.65 -11.18 0.71
CA ALA A 58 -12.97 -11.76 0.97
C ALA A 58 -14.13 -10.87 0.51
N LEU A 59 -13.92 -9.55 0.39
CA LEU A 59 -14.93 -8.58 -0.03
C LEU A 59 -15.19 -8.59 -1.53
N LYS A 60 -14.38 -9.30 -2.32
CA LYS A 60 -14.57 -9.48 -3.78
C LYS A 60 -14.78 -8.16 -4.54
N GLY A 61 -14.11 -7.09 -4.07
CA GLY A 61 -14.15 -5.76 -4.69
C GLY A 61 -15.20 -4.80 -4.13
N VAL A 62 -16.06 -5.23 -3.21
CA VAL A 62 -16.95 -4.30 -2.49
C VAL A 62 -16.11 -3.35 -1.64
N GLY A 63 -16.37 -2.04 -1.74
CA GLY A 63 -15.63 -0.99 -1.02
C GLY A 63 -14.37 -0.50 -1.73
N PHE A 64 -14.14 -0.93 -2.98
CA PHE A 64 -12.97 -0.52 -3.76
C PHE A 64 -13.34 -0.10 -5.18
N CYS A 65 -12.75 0.99 -5.66
CA CYS A 65 -12.92 1.48 -7.03
C CYS A 65 -11.56 1.79 -7.66
N ALA A 66 -11.17 1.04 -8.68
CA ALA A 66 -9.90 1.25 -9.38
C ALA A 66 -10.01 2.35 -10.46
N HIS A 67 -9.00 3.21 -10.55
CA HIS A 67 -8.95 4.36 -11.47
C HIS A 67 -7.92 4.23 -12.60
N VAL A 68 -7.17 3.13 -12.59
CA VAL A 68 -6.08 2.80 -13.50
C VAL A 68 -6.17 1.32 -13.89
N ALA A 69 -5.42 0.91 -14.91
CA ALA A 69 -5.40 -0.48 -15.37
C ALA A 69 -4.07 -1.17 -15.05
N GLU A 70 -4.10 -2.51 -14.97
CA GLU A 70 -2.88 -3.31 -14.92
C GLU A 70 -2.03 -3.05 -16.18
N GLY A 71 -0.74 -2.79 -16.00
CA GLY A 71 0.19 -2.43 -17.07
C GLY A 71 0.39 -0.92 -17.26
N ASP A 72 -0.46 -0.07 -16.69
CA ASP A 72 -0.30 1.39 -16.78
C ASP A 72 1.00 1.88 -16.11
N THR A 73 1.51 3.01 -16.59
CA THR A 73 2.57 3.76 -15.90
C THR A 73 1.92 4.80 -14.99
N VAL A 74 2.32 4.82 -13.72
CA VAL A 74 1.84 5.75 -12.69
C VAL A 74 2.99 6.60 -12.16
N ILE A 75 2.66 7.80 -11.70
CA ILE A 75 3.59 8.65 -10.95
C ILE A 75 3.30 8.57 -9.45
N ALA A 76 4.31 8.75 -8.61
CA ALA A 76 4.13 8.81 -7.16
C ALA A 76 3.05 9.84 -6.78
N GLY A 77 2.13 9.45 -5.91
CA GLY A 77 0.99 10.27 -5.50
C GLY A 77 -0.22 10.23 -6.44
N GLN A 78 -0.15 9.56 -7.59
CA GLN A 78 -1.32 9.36 -8.47
C GLN A 78 -2.33 8.42 -7.83
N THR A 79 -3.62 8.78 -7.82
CA THR A 79 -4.70 7.91 -7.34
C THR A 79 -4.77 6.60 -8.13
N VAL A 80 -4.76 5.47 -7.42
CA VAL A 80 -4.86 4.12 -7.99
C VAL A 80 -6.23 3.52 -7.67
N ILE A 81 -6.64 3.56 -6.40
CA ILE A 81 -7.89 2.96 -5.91
C ILE A 81 -8.56 3.90 -4.91
N THR A 82 -9.84 4.19 -5.05
CA THR A 82 -10.65 4.75 -3.95
C THR A 82 -11.05 3.62 -3.01
N TYR A 83 -10.81 3.82 -1.72
CA TYR A 83 -10.95 2.87 -0.64
C TYR A 83 -12.02 3.35 0.35
N ASP A 84 -13.13 2.62 0.42
CA ASP A 84 -14.20 2.82 1.41
C ASP A 84 -13.85 2.10 2.72
N VAL A 85 -13.05 2.79 3.56
CA VAL A 85 -12.63 2.29 4.88
C VAL A 85 -13.85 1.94 5.76
N PRO A 86 -14.92 2.77 5.84
CA PRO A 86 -16.12 2.43 6.58
C PRO A 86 -16.75 1.10 6.16
N ALA A 87 -16.82 0.78 4.86
CA ALA A 87 -17.37 -0.48 4.38
C ALA A 87 -16.55 -1.69 4.85
N VAL A 88 -15.22 -1.57 4.87
CA VAL A 88 -14.32 -2.63 5.36
C VAL A 88 -14.47 -2.84 6.86
N VAL A 89 -14.53 -1.76 7.64
CA VAL A 89 -14.76 -1.83 9.09
C VAL A 89 -16.15 -2.41 9.40
N ALA A 90 -17.18 -2.02 8.64
CA ALA A 90 -18.54 -2.55 8.80
C ALA A 90 -18.64 -4.06 8.48
N ALA A 91 -17.75 -4.57 7.61
CA ALA A 91 -17.61 -6.00 7.34
C ALA A 91 -16.83 -6.76 8.43
N GLY A 92 -16.37 -6.07 9.49
CA GLY A 92 -15.60 -6.67 10.59
C GLY A 92 -14.14 -6.95 10.26
N LEU A 93 -13.61 -6.33 9.20
CA LEU A 93 -12.23 -6.51 8.75
C LEU A 93 -11.33 -5.36 9.24
N ASN A 94 -10.03 -5.63 9.32
CA ASN A 94 -9.05 -4.65 9.76
C ASN A 94 -8.70 -3.69 8.60
N PRO A 95 -8.85 -2.36 8.76
CA PRO A 95 -8.62 -1.42 7.67
C PRO A 95 -7.15 -1.08 7.40
N VAL A 96 -6.23 -1.50 8.28
CA VAL A 96 -4.79 -1.20 8.20
C VAL A 96 -4.22 -1.61 6.84
N VAL A 97 -3.40 -0.73 6.27
CA VAL A 97 -2.85 -0.83 4.91
C VAL A 97 -1.35 -1.14 4.96
N PRO A 98 -0.92 -2.39 4.76
CA PRO A 98 0.49 -2.70 4.54
C PRO A 98 1.03 -2.08 3.24
N VAL A 99 2.19 -1.44 3.32
CA VAL A 99 2.99 -0.97 2.18
C VAL A 99 4.39 -1.58 2.32
N VAL A 100 4.74 -2.49 1.42
CA VAL A 100 5.96 -3.32 1.55
C VAL A 100 6.78 -3.36 0.27
N VAL A 101 8.09 -3.43 0.43
CA VAL A 101 9.02 -3.75 -0.66
C VAL A 101 9.07 -5.26 -0.82
N MET A 102 8.67 -5.74 -1.98
CA MET A 102 8.59 -7.17 -2.27
C MET A 102 9.97 -7.82 -2.32
N ASP A 103 10.05 -9.04 -1.78
CA ASP A 103 11.27 -9.86 -1.72
C ASP A 103 12.44 -9.23 -0.94
N GLU A 104 12.20 -8.13 -0.22
CA GLU A 104 13.19 -7.57 0.68
C GLU A 104 13.23 -8.40 1.97
N ARG A 105 14.38 -9.03 2.24
CA ARG A 105 14.56 -9.94 3.39
C ARG A 105 15.55 -9.41 4.41
N GLU A 106 16.18 -8.28 4.13
CA GLU A 106 17.13 -7.65 5.03
C GLU A 106 16.47 -6.41 5.66
N PRO A 107 16.18 -6.42 6.98
CA PRO A 107 15.51 -5.29 7.62
C PRO A 107 16.34 -4.00 7.56
N GLY A 108 17.67 -4.10 7.47
CA GLY A 108 18.57 -2.94 7.35
C GLY A 108 18.44 -2.17 6.04
N ASN A 109 17.81 -2.76 5.03
CA ASN A 109 17.60 -2.13 3.72
C ASN A 109 16.34 -1.24 3.71
N VAL A 110 15.51 -1.28 4.75
CA VAL A 110 14.30 -0.45 4.89
C VAL A 110 14.45 0.47 6.09
N VAL A 111 14.65 1.75 5.83
CA VAL A 111 14.73 2.79 6.86
C VAL A 111 13.39 3.50 6.94
N VAL A 112 12.67 3.27 8.02
CA VAL A 112 11.37 3.91 8.30
C VAL A 112 11.57 5.42 8.47
N GLY A 113 10.70 6.24 7.86
CA GLY A 113 10.78 7.70 8.00
C GLY A 113 10.47 8.15 9.43
N ASP A 114 11.03 9.28 9.86
CA ASP A 114 10.88 9.78 11.24
C ASP A 114 9.42 9.86 11.70
N SER A 115 8.51 10.37 10.85
CA SER A 115 7.09 10.47 11.16
C SER A 115 6.40 9.10 11.36
N VAL A 116 6.88 8.06 10.71
CA VAL A 116 6.37 6.69 10.89
C VAL A 116 6.95 6.07 12.16
N ALA A 117 8.21 6.36 12.49
CA ALA A 117 8.83 5.91 13.76
C ALA A 117 8.13 6.52 15.00
N GLU A 118 7.57 7.72 14.87
CA GLU A 118 6.83 8.40 15.92
C GLU A 118 5.33 8.02 16.00
N ASN A 119 4.83 7.13 15.12
CA ASN A 119 3.39 6.86 14.92
C ASN A 119 2.58 8.15 14.70
N ALA A 120 3.15 9.12 13.98
CA ALA A 120 2.52 10.40 13.74
C ALA A 120 1.46 10.32 12.62
N VAL A 121 0.51 11.25 12.65
CA VAL A 121 -0.42 11.46 11.53
C VAL A 121 0.37 11.96 10.33
N ILE A 122 0.29 11.22 9.22
CA ILE A 122 0.95 11.56 7.95
C ILE A 122 -0.09 11.97 6.91
N ALA A 123 0.28 12.92 6.04
CA ALA A 123 -0.54 13.28 4.90
C ALA A 123 -0.33 12.27 3.76
N SER A 124 -1.31 12.16 2.85
CA SER A 124 -1.10 11.41 1.61
C SER A 124 0.09 12.00 0.85
N GLY A 125 0.99 11.13 0.38
CA GLY A 125 2.25 11.51 -0.27
C GLY A 125 3.43 11.77 0.68
N SER A 126 3.25 11.69 2.00
CA SER A 126 4.37 11.70 2.94
C SER A 126 5.25 10.45 2.78
N ALA A 127 6.56 10.62 3.00
CA ALA A 127 7.50 9.51 2.95
C ALA A 127 7.22 8.50 4.08
N LEU A 128 6.96 7.24 3.72
CA LEU A 128 6.75 6.16 4.70
C LEU A 128 8.06 5.53 5.16
N PHE A 129 8.93 5.21 4.21
CA PHE A 129 10.24 4.63 4.43
C PHE A 129 11.10 4.84 3.18
N THR A 130 12.41 4.72 3.35
CA THR A 130 13.37 4.63 2.25
C THR A 130 13.86 3.19 2.16
N ALA A 131 13.92 2.65 0.94
CA ALA A 131 14.51 1.35 0.69
C ALA A 131 15.78 1.50 -0.15
N THR A 132 16.87 0.89 0.29
CA THR A 132 18.15 0.82 -0.44
C THR A 132 18.33 -0.60 -0.94
N LYS A 133 18.38 -0.78 -2.27
CA LYS A 133 18.60 -2.06 -2.92
C LYS A 133 19.73 -1.95 -3.93
#